data_AF-A0A971Q9S8-F1
#
_entry.id   AF-A0A971Q9S8-F1
#
_cell.length_a   1.000
_cell.length_b   1.000
_cell.length_c   1.000
_cell.angle_alpha   90.00
_cell.angle_beta   90.00
_cell.angle_gamma   90.00
#
_symmetry.space_group_name_H-M   'P 1'
#
loop_
_entity.id
_entity.type
_entity.pdbx_description
1 polymer ?
#
loop_
_entity_poly.entity_id
_entity_poly.type
_entity_poly.pdbx_seq_one_letter_code
_entity_poly.pdbx_strand_id
1 'polypeptide(L)'
;MLINRAQGEQHARRRRVRGLTLIEALAATVLLGVGVVGLMSSATLGLRNQQRCEHRTAAVYLAEELMNQVAMIGPHIWTLGQPAKGVEARGNVDFEWEVAIESLTAGELFDVQVAVTWQTATDSGTVKLATLLNDYEAVQLGVDELPSDRQPVAQER
;
A
#
# COMPACT_ATOMS: atom_id res chain seq x y z
N MET A 1 48.66 -57.37 57.90
CA MET A 1 49.51 -56.16 58.04
C MET A 1 49.62 -55.57 56.63
N LEU A 2 49.07 -54.42 56.21
CA LEU A 2 48.37 -53.26 56.78
C LEU A 2 47.41 -52.75 55.68
N ILE A 3 46.11 -52.62 55.95
CA ILE A 3 45.36 -51.35 55.96
C ILE A 3 46.02 -50.22 55.13
N ASN A 4 45.40 -49.79 54.01
CA ASN A 4 45.12 -48.36 53.85
C ASN A 4 43.99 -48.06 52.87
N ARG A 5 42.85 -47.69 53.46
CA ARG A 5 41.72 -46.98 52.85
C ARG A 5 42.14 -45.52 52.69
N ALA A 6 42.24 -45.03 51.46
CA ALA A 6 42.00 -43.62 51.15
C ALA A 6 40.77 -43.66 50.24
N GLN A 7 39.54 -43.33 50.66
CA GLN A 7 39.09 -42.21 51.49
C GLN A 7 39.77 -40.90 51.08
N GLY A 8 39.59 -40.55 49.80
CA GLY A 8 39.84 -39.22 49.26
C GLY A 8 38.55 -38.67 48.68
N GLU A 9 37.79 -38.00 49.53
CA GLU A 9 37.00 -36.81 49.19
C GLU A 9 36.01 -36.92 48.04
N GLN A 10 34.98 -37.76 48.22
CA GLN A 10 33.66 -37.39 47.74
C GLN A 10 33.15 -36.23 48.58
N HIS A 11 33.68 -35.03 48.32
CA HIS A 11 32.98 -33.79 48.61
C HIS A 11 31.81 -33.74 47.64
N ALA A 12 30.78 -34.54 47.94
CA ALA A 12 29.44 -34.35 47.43
C ALA A 12 29.09 -32.92 47.82
N ARG A 13 29.31 -31.98 46.90
CA ARG A 13 28.73 -30.65 46.93
C ARG A 13 27.24 -30.91 47.10
N ARG A 14 26.77 -30.86 48.35
CA ARG A 14 25.37 -30.73 48.68
C ARG A 14 24.94 -29.46 47.95
N ARG A 15 24.42 -29.62 46.73
CA ARG A 15 23.67 -28.60 46.03
C ARG A 15 22.59 -28.23 47.02
N ARG A 16 22.72 -27.06 47.66
CA ARG A 16 21.63 -26.48 48.43
C ARG A 16 20.53 -26.24 47.41
N VAL A 17 19.61 -27.18 47.33
CA VAL A 17 18.33 -26.99 46.64
C VAL A 17 17.61 -25.94 47.47
N ARG A 18 17.81 -24.67 47.11
CA ARG A 18 17.06 -23.55 47.69
C ARG A 18 15.61 -23.78 47.26
N GLY A 19 14.73 -24.06 48.21
CA GLY A 19 13.30 -24.17 47.95
C GLY A 19 12.79 -22.84 47.41
N LEU A 20 11.98 -22.89 46.35
CA LEU A 20 11.29 -21.73 45.82
C LEU A 20 10.37 -21.18 46.91
N THR A 21 10.51 -19.89 47.24
CA THR A 21 9.65 -19.31 48.26
C THR A 21 8.25 -19.06 47.70
N LEU A 22 7.21 -19.16 48.53
CA LEU A 22 5.83 -18.93 48.08
C LEU A 22 5.65 -17.51 47.52
N ILE A 23 6.36 -16.53 48.10
CA ILE A 23 6.35 -15.14 47.63
C ILE A 23 7.00 -14.99 46.26
N GLU A 24 8.05 -15.77 45.96
CA GLU A 24 8.71 -15.77 44.66
C GLU A 24 7.82 -16.38 43.58
N ALA A 25 7.11 -17.48 43.90
CA ALA A 25 6.12 -18.04 42.99
C ALA A 25 4.99 -17.04 42.69
N LEU A 26 4.50 -16.33 43.70
CA LEU A 26 3.46 -15.31 43.56
C LEU A 26 3.97 -14.11 42.74
N ALA A 27 5.19 -13.64 43.01
CA ALA A 27 5.81 -12.57 42.22
C ALA A 27 5.97 -12.99 40.75
N ALA A 28 6.44 -14.22 40.50
CA ALA A 28 6.61 -14.74 39.15
C ALA A 28 5.28 -14.86 38.39
N THR A 29 4.20 -15.32 39.03
CA THR A 29 2.89 -15.41 38.37
C THR A 29 2.31 -14.04 38.06
N VAL A 30 2.48 -13.05 38.94
CA VAL A 30 2.07 -11.66 38.68
C VAL A 30 2.84 -11.09 37.50
N LEU A 31 4.17 -11.24 37.48
CA LEU A 31 5.01 -10.77 36.37
C LEU A 31 4.65 -11.45 35.05
N LEU A 32 4.39 -12.76 35.07
CA LEU A 32 3.97 -13.51 33.89
C LEU A 32 2.60 -13.03 33.40
N GLY A 33 1.66 -12.79 34.31
CA GLY A 33 0.33 -12.25 33.98
C GLY A 33 0.42 -10.90 33.26
N VAL A 34 1.22 -9.98 33.79
CA VAL A 34 1.46 -8.67 33.15
C VAL A 34 2.12 -8.84 31.78
N GLY A 35 3.11 -9.74 31.67
CA GLY A 35 3.79 -10.04 30.42
C GLY A 35 2.85 -10.54 29.32
N VAL A 36 1.95 -11.48 29.64
CA VAL A 36 0.98 -12.03 28.68
C VAL A 36 0.04 -10.96 28.16
N VAL A 37 -0.45 -10.07 29.04
CA VAL A 37 -1.32 -8.95 28.63
C VAL A 37 -0.59 -8.02 27.66
N GLY A 38 0.68 -7.69 27.94
CA GLY A 38 1.51 -6.87 27.05
C GLY A 38 1.71 -7.51 25.66
N LEU A 39 1.95 -8.83 25.63
CA LEU A 39 2.09 -9.58 24.38
C LEU A 39 0.79 -9.60 23.56
N MET A 40 -0.35 -9.85 24.19
CA MET A 40 -1.65 -9.83 23.51
C MET A 40 -1.99 -8.45 22.94
N SER A 41 -1.71 -7.39 23.69
CA SER A 41 -1.90 -6.02 23.22
C SER A 41 -1.04 -5.72 21.98
N SER A 42 0.23 -6.13 22.02
CA SER A 42 1.18 -5.95 20.92
C SER A 42 0.75 -6.73 19.67
N ALA A 43 0.31 -7.97 19.83
CA ALA A 43 -0.21 -8.78 18.73
C ALA A 43 -1.45 -8.14 18.09
N THR A 44 -2.36 -7.61 18.91
CA THR A 44 -3.58 -6.93 18.42
C THR A 44 -3.24 -5.66 17.65
N LEU A 45 -2.28 -4.87 18.14
CA LEU A 45 -1.79 -3.68 17.44
C LEU A 45 -1.11 -4.05 16.11
N GLY A 46 -0.34 -5.15 16.09
CA GLY A 46 0.29 -5.67 14.88
C GLY A 46 -0.73 -6.03 13.80
N LEU A 47 -1.77 -6.78 14.15
CA LEU A 47 -2.85 -7.15 13.23
C LEU A 47 -3.58 -5.94 12.67
N ARG A 48 -3.91 -4.96 13.52
CA ARG A 48 -4.53 -3.70 13.07
C ARG A 48 -3.63 -2.95 12.10
N ASN A 49 -2.33 -2.86 12.40
CA ASN A 49 -1.40 -2.17 11.52
C ASN A 49 -1.23 -2.89 10.18
N GLN A 50 -1.20 -4.22 10.19
CA GLN A 50 -1.16 -5.01 8.97
C GLN A 50 -2.37 -4.74 8.07
N GLN A 51 -3.59 -4.74 8.62
CA GLN A 51 -4.80 -4.42 7.85
C GLN A 51 -4.72 -3.02 7.21
N ARG A 52 -4.26 -2.01 7.96
CA ARG A 52 -4.06 -0.65 7.43
C ARG A 52 -3.05 -0.61 6.27
N CYS A 53 -1.97 -1.37 6.38
CA CYS A 53 -1.00 -1.52 5.30
C CYS A 53 -1.60 -2.20 4.06
N GLU A 54 -2.43 -3.23 4.25
CA GLU A 54 -3.13 -3.91 3.15
C GLU A 54 -4.10 -2.96 2.42
N HIS A 55 -4.94 -2.21 3.14
CA HIS A 55 -5.83 -1.22 2.52
C HIS A 55 -5.06 -0.15 1.74
N ARG A 56 -3.99 0.39 2.32
CA ARG A 56 -3.17 1.39 1.65
C ARG A 56 -2.47 0.85 0.41
N THR A 57 -1.98 -0.39 0.46
CA THR A 57 -1.35 -1.05 -0.68
C THR A 57 -2.37 -1.28 -1.81
N ALA A 58 -3.58 -1.74 -1.47
CA ALA A 58 -4.65 -1.91 -2.44
C ALA A 58 -5.05 -0.57 -3.10
N ALA A 59 -5.13 0.51 -2.33
CA ALA A 59 -5.39 1.85 -2.84
C ALA A 59 -4.28 2.37 -3.76
N VAL A 60 -3.01 2.11 -3.44
CA VAL A 60 -1.86 2.45 -4.32
C VAL A 60 -1.97 1.70 -5.64
N TYR A 61 -2.20 0.38 -5.61
CA TYR A 61 -2.33 -0.39 -6.84
C TYR A 61 -3.51 0.05 -7.70
N LEU A 62 -4.65 0.42 -7.08
CA LEU A 62 -5.77 0.99 -7.82
C LEU A 62 -5.40 2.34 -8.45
N ALA A 63 -4.73 3.21 -7.70
CA ALA A 63 -4.28 4.49 -8.22
C ALA A 63 -3.28 4.34 -9.38
N GLU A 64 -2.34 3.40 -9.28
CA GLU A 64 -1.37 3.08 -10.34
C GLU A 64 -2.06 2.49 -11.59
N GLU A 65 -3.03 1.60 -11.39
CA GLU A 65 -3.81 1.03 -12.48
C GLU A 65 -4.59 2.11 -13.24
N LEU A 66 -5.30 3.00 -12.54
CA LEU A 66 -5.99 4.14 -13.16
C LEU A 66 -5.02 5.08 -13.87
N MET A 67 -3.87 5.38 -13.25
CA MET A 67 -2.84 6.21 -13.86
C MET A 67 -2.31 5.60 -15.17
N ASN A 68 -2.05 4.28 -15.16
CA ASN A 68 -1.58 3.56 -16.33
C ASN A 68 -2.65 3.49 -17.43
N GLN A 69 -3.93 3.37 -17.07
CA GLN A 69 -5.03 3.43 -18.04
C GLN A 69 -5.09 4.80 -18.73
N VAL A 70 -4.99 5.90 -17.96
CA VAL A 70 -4.93 7.26 -18.52
C VAL A 70 -3.71 7.40 -19.44
N ALA A 71 -2.54 6.90 -19.03
CA ALA A 71 -1.33 6.96 -19.85
C ALA A 71 -1.43 6.12 -21.14
N MET A 72 -2.16 5.01 -21.12
CA MET A 72 -2.34 4.14 -22.28
C MET A 72 -3.38 4.69 -23.27
N ILE A 73 -4.47 5.28 -22.78
CA ILE A 73 -5.56 5.82 -23.62
C ILE A 73 -5.21 7.23 -24.13
N GLY A 74 -4.43 7.97 -23.36
CA GLY A 74 -4.17 9.39 -23.58
C GLY A 74 -5.06 10.27 -22.70
N PRO A 75 -4.51 11.28 -21.99
CA PRO A 75 -5.28 12.15 -21.12
C PRO A 75 -6.36 12.93 -21.86
N HIS A 76 -6.15 13.31 -23.13
CA HIS A 76 -7.18 14.02 -23.91
C HIS A 76 -8.40 13.12 -24.16
N ILE A 77 -8.16 11.91 -24.69
CA ILE A 77 -9.22 10.94 -25.00
C ILE A 77 -9.96 10.49 -23.74
N TRP A 78 -9.24 10.31 -22.61
CA TRP A 78 -9.86 9.96 -21.33
C TRP A 78 -10.94 10.97 -20.93
N THR A 79 -10.65 12.28 -21.02
CA THR A 79 -11.61 13.33 -20.62
C THR A 79 -12.89 13.35 -21.45
N LEU A 80 -12.86 12.78 -22.67
CA LEU A 80 -13.99 12.75 -23.58
C LEU A 80 -14.93 11.57 -23.37
N GLY A 81 -14.45 10.46 -22.79
CA GLY A 81 -15.19 9.19 -22.82
C GLY A 81 -15.15 8.34 -21.55
N GLN A 82 -14.30 8.65 -20.59
CA GLN A 82 -14.15 7.86 -19.37
C GLN A 82 -14.70 8.59 -18.13
N PRO A 83 -15.21 7.85 -17.13
CA PRO A 83 -15.66 8.45 -15.89
C PRO A 83 -14.49 9.08 -15.12
N ALA A 84 -14.68 10.31 -14.64
CA ALA A 84 -13.71 10.98 -13.77
C ALA A 84 -13.75 10.48 -12.33
N LYS A 85 -14.80 9.75 -11.93
CA LYS A 85 -14.98 9.21 -10.58
C LYS A 85 -15.68 7.86 -10.61
N GLY A 86 -15.42 7.04 -9.61
CA GLY A 86 -16.09 5.75 -9.47
C GLY A 86 -15.82 5.09 -8.13
N VAL A 87 -16.35 3.88 -7.99
CA VAL A 87 -16.15 3.04 -6.81
C VAL A 87 -15.68 1.67 -7.29
N GLU A 88 -14.66 1.12 -6.63
CA GLU A 88 -14.15 -0.21 -6.90
C GLU A 88 -14.01 -1.01 -5.60
N ALA A 89 -14.63 -2.18 -5.55
CA ALA A 89 -14.52 -3.09 -4.41
C ALA A 89 -13.25 -3.94 -4.53
N ARG A 90 -12.38 -3.91 -3.52
CA ARG A 90 -11.23 -4.81 -3.41
C ARG A 90 -11.26 -5.53 -2.06
N GLY A 91 -11.56 -6.83 -2.11
CA GLY A 91 -11.77 -7.63 -0.90
C GLY A 91 -13.08 -7.25 -0.21
N ASN A 92 -12.99 -6.66 0.98
CA ASN A 92 -14.14 -6.24 1.79
C ASN A 92 -14.17 -4.73 2.03
N VAL A 93 -13.54 -3.96 1.13
CA VAL A 93 -13.50 -2.50 1.19
C VAL A 93 -13.80 -1.92 -0.17
N ASP A 94 -14.68 -0.94 -0.16
CA ASP A 94 -14.99 -0.11 -1.32
C ASP A 94 -14.04 1.08 -1.35
N PHE A 95 -13.37 1.25 -2.49
CA PHE A 95 -12.47 2.36 -2.75
C PHE A 95 -13.16 3.32 -3.70
N GLU A 96 -13.41 4.53 -3.23
CA GLU A 96 -13.85 5.63 -4.08
C GLU A 96 -12.63 6.24 -4.75
N TRP A 97 -12.71 6.50 -6.05
CA TRP A 97 -11.59 7.05 -6.80
C TRP A 97 -12.03 8.23 -7.65
N GLU A 98 -11.07 9.11 -7.94
CA GLU A 98 -11.22 10.30 -8.76
C GLU A 98 -9.96 10.52 -9.60
N VAL A 99 -10.17 10.81 -10.88
CA VAL A 99 -9.13 11.19 -11.85
C VAL A 99 -9.40 12.64 -12.27
N ALA A 100 -8.47 13.52 -11.96
CA ALA A 100 -8.47 14.92 -12.39
C ALA A 100 -7.38 15.13 -13.44
N ILE A 101 -7.75 15.73 -14.58
CA ILE A 101 -6.85 15.98 -15.71
C ILE A 101 -6.96 17.46 -16.07
N GLU A 102 -5.83 18.16 -16.04
CA GLU A 102 -5.74 19.58 -16.40
C GLU A 102 -4.74 19.78 -17.53
N SER A 103 -5.13 20.49 -18.59
CA SER A 103 -4.22 20.84 -19.68
C SER A 103 -3.35 22.03 -19.31
N LEU A 104 -2.04 21.92 -19.52
CA LEU A 104 -1.07 22.97 -19.29
C LEU A 104 -0.72 23.66 -20.61
N THR A 105 -0.65 24.99 -20.60
CA THR A 105 -0.46 25.83 -21.79
C THR A 105 0.93 25.67 -22.45
N ALA A 106 1.85 24.94 -21.84
CA ALA A 106 3.20 24.70 -22.34
C ALA A 106 3.35 23.26 -22.84
N GLY A 107 3.31 23.07 -24.16
CA GLY A 107 3.79 21.85 -24.83
C GLY A 107 2.93 20.61 -24.71
N GLU A 108 1.58 20.75 -24.76
CA GLU A 108 0.63 19.62 -24.78
C GLU A 108 0.77 18.69 -23.57
N LEU A 109 1.18 19.29 -22.45
CA LEU A 109 1.35 18.60 -21.19
C LEU A 109 0.05 18.63 -20.41
N PHE A 110 -0.28 17.52 -19.78
CA PHE A 110 -1.44 17.37 -18.91
C PHE A 110 -0.95 17.04 -17.49
N ASP A 111 -1.46 17.75 -16.50
CA ASP A 111 -1.37 17.34 -15.09
C ASP A 111 -2.47 16.32 -14.82
N VAL A 112 -2.07 15.10 -14.50
CA VAL A 112 -2.98 13.99 -14.20
C VAL A 112 -2.81 13.62 -12.74
N GLN A 113 -3.91 13.73 -12.00
CA GLN A 113 -3.98 13.40 -10.59
C GLN A 113 -5.02 12.30 -10.36
N VAL A 114 -4.62 11.24 -9.67
CA VAL A 114 -5.49 10.14 -9.26
C VAL A 114 -5.56 10.12 -7.75
N ALA A 115 -6.76 10.24 -7.20
CA ALA A 115 -7.03 10.13 -5.77
C ALA A 115 -7.88 8.89 -5.51
N VAL A 116 -7.48 8.09 -4.51
CA VAL A 116 -8.22 6.92 -4.05
C VAL A 116 -8.46 7.06 -2.56
N THR A 117 -9.72 7.03 -2.15
CA THR A 117 -10.18 7.16 -0.77
C THR A 117 -10.91 5.90 -0.32
N TRP A 118 -10.71 5.52 0.94
CA TRP A 118 -11.48 4.45 1.56
C TRP A 118 -11.91 4.84 2.97
N GLN A 119 -13.01 4.24 3.40
CA GLN A 119 -13.51 4.37 4.75
C GLN A 119 -14.09 3.04 5.21
N THR A 120 -13.62 2.58 6.36
CA THR A 120 -14.13 1.42 7.09
C THR A 120 -14.55 1.83 8.49
N ALA A 121 -15.09 0.90 9.27
CA ALA A 121 -15.45 1.18 10.67
C ALA A 121 -14.24 1.55 11.55
N THR A 122 -13.02 1.13 11.18
CA THR A 122 -11.83 1.21 12.04
C THR A 122 -10.67 1.96 11.41
N ASP A 123 -10.70 2.19 10.11
CA ASP A 123 -9.62 2.84 9.36
C ASP A 123 -10.20 3.62 8.18
N SER A 124 -9.55 4.72 7.84
CA SER A 124 -9.83 5.48 6.63
C SER A 124 -8.53 6.06 6.10
N GLY A 125 -8.51 6.39 4.82
CA GLY A 125 -7.33 6.98 4.24
C GLY A 125 -7.52 7.45 2.81
N THR A 126 -6.45 8.04 2.31
CA THR A 126 -6.37 8.57 0.95
C THR A 126 -4.98 8.32 0.40
N VAL A 127 -4.92 7.88 -0.85
CA VAL A 127 -3.70 7.85 -1.67
C VAL A 127 -3.91 8.82 -2.82
N LYS A 128 -2.88 9.61 -3.14
CA LYS A 128 -2.88 10.51 -4.29
C LYS A 128 -1.61 10.27 -5.09
N LEU A 129 -1.76 10.03 -6.39
CA LEU A 129 -0.68 10.00 -7.36
C LEU A 129 -0.86 11.17 -8.31
N ALA A 130 0.23 11.80 -8.69
CA ALA A 130 0.23 12.90 -9.65
C ALA A 130 1.38 12.68 -10.64
N THR A 131 1.13 12.94 -11.91
CA THR A 131 2.15 12.87 -12.95
C THR A 131 1.84 13.86 -14.07
N LEU A 132 2.87 14.17 -14.86
CA LEU A 132 2.74 14.97 -16.07
C LEU A 132 2.80 14.03 -17.27
N LEU A 133 1.75 14.02 -18.08
CA LEU A 133 1.70 13.24 -19.32
C LEU A 133 1.70 14.16 -20.53
N ASN A 134 2.39 13.75 -21.59
CA ASN A 134 2.31 14.40 -22.89
C ASN A 134 1.44 13.55 -23.82
N ASP A 135 0.58 14.19 -24.59
CA ASP A 135 -0.34 13.54 -25.53
C ASP A 135 -0.16 14.13 -26.95
N TYR A 136 0.88 13.64 -27.65
CA TYR A 136 1.21 14.10 -29.00
C TYR A 136 0.22 13.61 -30.07
N GLU A 137 -0.60 12.58 -29.78
CA GLU A 137 -1.56 12.03 -30.75
C GLU A 137 -2.81 12.91 -30.90
N ALA A 138 -3.18 13.67 -29.86
CA ALA A 138 -4.24 14.68 -29.92
C ALA A 138 -3.99 15.73 -31.02
N VAL A 139 -2.73 16.01 -31.33
CA VAL A 139 -2.33 16.93 -32.41
C VAL A 139 -2.59 16.35 -33.79
N GLN A 140 -2.29 15.07 -34.00
CA GLN A 140 -2.45 14.44 -35.32
C GLN A 140 -3.92 14.36 -35.74
N LEU A 141 -4.83 14.13 -34.79
CA LEU A 141 -6.28 14.16 -35.06
C LEU A 141 -6.83 15.57 -35.34
N GLY A 142 -6.09 16.63 -34.99
CA GLY A 142 -6.41 18.03 -35.31
C GLY A 142 -5.71 18.59 -36.56
N VAL A 143 -4.80 17.84 -37.20
CA VAL A 143 -3.97 18.32 -38.32
C VAL A 143 -4.37 17.73 -39.69
N ASP A 144 -5.34 16.81 -39.75
CA ASP A 144 -5.82 16.22 -41.01
C ASP A 144 -6.83 17.09 -41.82
N GLU A 145 -6.92 18.39 -41.54
CA GLU A 145 -7.68 19.32 -42.37
C GLU A 145 -6.86 19.82 -43.58
N LEU A 146 -7.13 19.15 -44.73
CA LEU A 146 -6.97 19.55 -46.15
C LEU A 146 -5.59 19.39 -46.83
N PRO A 147 -5.46 18.45 -47.80
CA PRO A 147 -4.66 18.72 -48.98
C PRO A 147 -5.36 19.79 -49.83
N SER A 148 -4.94 21.04 -49.65
CA SER A 148 -5.24 22.18 -50.51
C SER A 148 -4.54 22.03 -51.87
N ASP A 149 -4.93 21.02 -52.66
CA ASP A 149 -4.39 20.89 -54.03
C ASP A 149 -5.30 20.15 -55.01
N ARG A 150 -6.62 20.38 -54.93
CA ARG A 150 -7.53 20.07 -56.05
C ARG A 150 -7.95 21.35 -56.75
N GLN A 151 -7.13 21.81 -57.69
CA GLN A 151 -7.61 22.67 -58.76
C GLN A 151 -8.55 21.87 -59.67
N PRO A 152 -9.74 22.39 -60.05
CA PRO A 152 -10.57 21.76 -61.06
C PRO A 152 -9.89 21.90 -62.43
N VAL A 153 -9.61 20.77 -63.08
CA VAL A 153 -9.17 20.73 -64.47
C VAL A 153 -10.30 21.28 -65.33
N ALA A 154 -10.09 22.46 -65.91
CA ALA A 154 -10.93 23.00 -66.96
C ALA A 154 -10.85 22.06 -68.17
N GLN A 155 -11.97 21.43 -68.53
CA GLN A 155 -12.11 20.74 -69.80
C GLN A 155 -12.22 21.78 -70.91
N GLU A 156 -11.11 22.02 -71.62
CA GLU A 156 -11.15 22.52 -72.99
C GLU A 156 -11.20 21.34 -73.96
N ARG A 157 -12.38 21.12 -74.57
CA ARG A 157 -12.61 20.96 -76.02
C ARG A 157 -13.92 20.26 -76.32
#